data_AF-A0A0V1Q1J8-F1
#
_entry.id   AF-A0A0V1Q1J8-F1
#
_cell.length_a   1.000
_cell.length_b   1.000
_cell.length_c   1.000
_cell.angle_alpha   90.00
_cell.angle_beta   90.00
_cell.angle_gamma   90.00
#
_symmetry.space_group_name_H-M   'P 1'
#
loop_
_entity.id
_entity.type
_entity.pdbx_description
1 polymer ?
#
loop_
_entity_poly.entity_id
_entity_poly.type
_entity_poly.pdbx_seq_one_letter_code
_entity_poly.pdbx_strand_id
1 'polypeptide(L)'
;MTKKNKSKNQGLALDLDNCEKLTHLKEIPKSRSSSITSIESEGSIQSVLKPPPMREFDDIVAFESYIRDETWDNDFDYCHAHLSYYPPFITKEVHGNLDKIKPTMNKKSRKFKRNLQHHIQKHLMPDMEKCSGFTMDFGKVGVEETPTKLKWKFEDASDHGFTKEEEDQYDRHWKLELEVTCNNENPLVEVDYRAIPI
;
A
#
# COMPACT_ATOMS: atom_id res chain seq x y z
N MET A 1 11.67 -46.07 -6.71
CA MET A 1 11.88 -44.97 -5.74
C MET A 1 11.61 -43.65 -6.44
N THR A 2 10.41 -43.12 -6.30
CA THR A 2 9.95 -41.87 -6.91
C THR A 2 10.50 -40.68 -6.13
N LYS A 3 11.37 -39.88 -6.76
CA LYS A 3 11.90 -38.63 -6.20
C LYS A 3 10.80 -37.57 -6.21
N LYS A 4 10.46 -37.06 -5.01
CA LYS A 4 9.54 -35.94 -4.80
C LYS A 4 10.13 -34.65 -5.38
N ASN A 5 9.43 -34.02 -6.32
CA ASN A 5 9.66 -32.62 -6.66
C ASN A 5 9.13 -31.74 -5.53
N LYS A 6 10.03 -31.16 -4.73
CA LYS A 6 9.71 -30.01 -3.87
C LYS A 6 9.57 -28.80 -4.79
N SER A 7 8.33 -28.34 -4.98
CA SER A 7 8.05 -26.98 -5.43
C SER A 7 8.68 -26.01 -4.41
N LYS A 8 9.80 -25.41 -4.78
CA LYS A 8 10.35 -24.24 -4.10
C LYS A 8 9.59 -23.03 -4.65
N ASN A 9 8.56 -22.60 -3.94
CA ASN A 9 8.05 -21.25 -4.10
C ASN A 9 9.09 -20.31 -3.48
N GLN A 10 10.14 -19.99 -4.24
CA GLN A 10 11.10 -18.95 -3.89
C GLN A 10 10.51 -17.64 -4.39
N GLY A 11 9.70 -16.97 -3.57
CA GLY A 11 9.56 -15.52 -3.68
C GLY A 11 10.95 -14.95 -3.47
N LEU A 12 11.55 -14.41 -4.53
CA LEU A 12 12.80 -13.69 -4.43
C LEU A 12 12.51 -12.48 -3.55
N ALA A 13 13.14 -12.40 -2.37
CA ALA A 13 13.05 -11.22 -1.54
C ALA A 13 13.54 -10.01 -2.36
N LEU A 14 12.76 -8.94 -2.38
CA LEU A 14 13.18 -7.69 -2.99
C LEU A 14 14.38 -7.15 -2.23
N ASP A 15 15.39 -6.69 -2.96
CA ASP A 15 16.54 -6.03 -2.38
C ASP A 15 16.17 -4.58 -2.05
N LEU A 16 15.51 -4.40 -0.90
CA LEU A 16 15.07 -3.11 -0.37
C LEU A 16 16.23 -2.15 -0.07
N ASP A 17 17.47 -2.65 0.00
CA ASP A 17 18.65 -1.85 0.27
C ASP A 17 19.29 -1.28 -1.01
N ASN A 18 18.80 -1.71 -2.20
CA ASN A 18 19.27 -1.27 -3.50
C ASN A 18 18.16 -0.65 -4.37
N CYS A 19 17.11 -0.10 -3.75
CA CYS A 19 16.08 0.63 -4.48
C CYS A 19 16.60 2.03 -4.92
N GLU A 20 16.41 2.36 -6.20
CA GLU A 20 16.72 3.70 -6.72
C GLU A 20 15.78 4.74 -6.11
N LYS A 21 16.36 5.87 -5.70
CA LYS A 21 15.57 7.00 -5.17
C LYS A 21 15.05 7.85 -6.33
N LEU A 22 13.79 8.24 -6.23
CA LEU A 22 13.18 9.22 -7.12
C LEU A 22 13.63 10.62 -6.67
N THR A 23 14.74 11.10 -7.23
CA THR A 23 15.31 12.41 -6.84
C THR A 23 14.70 13.58 -7.60
N HIS A 24 14.05 13.31 -8.74
CA HIS A 24 13.42 14.32 -9.60
C HIS A 24 12.11 13.79 -10.19
N LEU A 25 11.14 14.69 -10.34
CA LEU A 25 9.87 14.41 -11.01
C LEU A 25 10.07 14.41 -12.53
N LYS A 26 9.19 13.67 -13.21
CA LYS A 26 9.07 13.64 -14.66
C LYS A 26 7.65 14.02 -15.06
N GLU A 27 7.50 14.46 -16.31
CA GLU A 27 6.20 14.77 -16.92
C GLU A 27 5.21 13.61 -16.74
N ILE A 28 3.95 13.96 -16.53
CA ILE A 28 2.86 12.99 -16.37
C ILE A 28 2.76 12.12 -17.64
N PRO A 29 2.76 10.77 -17.51
CA PRO A 29 2.61 9.90 -18.65
C PRO A 29 1.30 10.14 -19.41
N LYS A 30 1.35 10.11 -20.74
CA LYS A 30 0.17 10.30 -21.61
C LYS A 30 -0.91 9.22 -21.40
N SER A 31 -0.53 8.07 -20.84
CA SER A 31 -1.45 7.02 -20.39
C SER A 31 -2.45 7.54 -19.36
N ARG A 32 -2.02 8.37 -18.40
CA ARG A 32 -2.86 8.95 -17.35
C ARG A 32 -3.95 9.88 -17.90
N SER A 33 -3.68 10.61 -18.99
CA SER A 33 -4.68 11.47 -19.64
C SER A 33 -5.92 10.70 -20.14
N SER A 34 -5.77 9.39 -20.41
CA SER A 34 -6.88 8.54 -20.86
C SER A 34 -7.85 8.17 -19.72
N SER A 35 -7.46 8.38 -18.46
CA SER A 35 -8.26 8.10 -17.26
C SER A 35 -9.16 9.26 -16.83
N ILE A 36 -9.04 10.43 -17.49
CA ILE A 36 -9.88 11.60 -17.26
C ILE A 36 -11.21 11.41 -17.99
N THR A 37 -12.32 11.46 -17.25
CA THR A 37 -13.65 11.48 -17.86
C THR A 37 -14.34 12.81 -17.62
N SER A 38 -14.89 13.39 -18.69
CA SER A 38 -15.74 14.57 -18.61
C SER A 38 -17.13 14.17 -18.10
N ILE A 39 -17.54 14.75 -16.99
CA ILE A 39 -18.90 14.63 -16.46
C ILE A 39 -19.58 15.99 -16.61
N GLU A 40 -20.73 16.02 -17.26
CA GLU A 40 -21.57 17.22 -17.32
C GLU A 40 -22.44 17.29 -16.05
N SER A 41 -22.20 18.30 -15.21
CA SER A 41 -23.04 18.61 -14.06
C SER A 41 -23.46 20.08 -14.12
N GLU A 42 -24.77 20.33 -14.09
CA GLU A 42 -25.38 21.68 -14.03
C GLU A 42 -24.79 22.71 -15.03
N GLY A 43 -24.61 22.30 -16.29
CA GLY A 43 -24.11 23.19 -17.35
C GLY A 43 -22.61 23.47 -17.32
N SER A 44 -21.85 22.82 -16.42
CA SER A 44 -20.38 22.86 -16.39
C SER A 44 -19.80 21.48 -16.71
N ILE A 45 -18.84 21.42 -17.63
CA ILE A 45 -18.04 20.21 -17.89
C ILE A 45 -16.95 20.14 -16.81
N GLN A 46 -17.07 19.20 -15.87
CA GLN A 46 -15.99 18.90 -14.92
C GLN A 46 -15.22 17.68 -15.40
N SER A 47 -13.92 17.82 -15.56
CA SER A 47 -13.00 16.68 -15.73
C SER A 47 -12.86 15.97 -14.39
N VAL A 48 -13.41 14.76 -14.28
CA VAL A 48 -13.29 13.92 -13.09
C VAL A 48 -12.34 12.77 -13.41
N LEU A 49 -11.26 12.69 -12.65
CA LEU A 49 -10.38 11.54 -12.63
C LEU A 49 -11.18 10.35 -12.09
N LYS A 50 -11.24 9.25 -12.85
CA LYS A 50 -11.74 7.99 -12.30
C LYS A 50 -10.84 7.54 -11.15
N PRO A 51 -11.33 6.75 -10.18
CA PRO A 51 -10.43 6.08 -9.26
C PRO A 51 -9.52 5.11 -10.05
N PRO A 52 -8.23 5.00 -9.69
CA PRO A 52 -7.31 4.08 -10.34
C PRO A 52 -7.84 2.64 -10.27
N PRO A 53 -7.55 1.79 -11.27
CA PRO A 53 -7.98 0.41 -11.26
C PRO A 53 -7.32 -0.34 -10.09
N MET A 54 -8.15 -0.92 -9.22
CA MET A 54 -7.68 -1.65 -8.05
C MET A 54 -6.95 -2.94 -8.46
N ARG A 55 -5.72 -3.09 -7.97
CA ARG A 55 -4.90 -4.30 -8.11
C ARG A 55 -4.92 -5.08 -6.79
N GLU A 56 -5.22 -6.37 -6.83
CA GLU A 56 -5.27 -7.22 -5.63
C GLU A 56 -4.00 -8.07 -5.49
N PHE A 57 -3.48 -8.16 -4.27
CA PHE A 57 -2.28 -8.89 -3.89
C PHE A 57 -2.54 -9.71 -2.63
N ASP A 58 -1.94 -10.90 -2.57
CA ASP A 58 -1.96 -11.81 -1.42
C ASP A 58 -0.58 -11.95 -0.75
N ASP A 59 0.46 -11.44 -1.41
CA ASP A 59 1.85 -11.45 -0.94
C ASP A 59 2.41 -10.02 -0.85
N ILE A 60 3.06 -9.74 0.27
CA ILE A 60 3.69 -8.43 0.54
C ILE A 60 4.81 -8.13 -0.46
N VAL A 61 5.54 -9.16 -0.91
CA VAL A 61 6.63 -8.99 -1.87
C VAL A 61 6.09 -8.59 -3.25
N ALA A 62 4.96 -9.15 -3.67
CA ALA A 62 4.31 -8.78 -4.92
C ALA A 62 3.77 -7.34 -4.86
N PHE A 63 3.20 -6.94 -3.72
CA PHE A 63 2.74 -5.58 -3.47
C PHE A 63 3.87 -4.55 -3.49
N GLU A 64 4.99 -4.83 -2.82
CA GLU A 64 6.19 -3.98 -2.83
C GLU A 64 6.80 -3.87 -4.23
N SER A 65 6.83 -4.97 -4.98
CA SER A 65 7.29 -4.99 -6.38
C SER A 65 6.43 -4.07 -7.23
N TYR A 66 5.11 -4.16 -7.07
CA TYR A 66 4.15 -3.32 -7.78
C TYR A 66 4.38 -1.83 -7.52
N ILE A 67 4.53 -1.41 -6.26
CA ILE A 67 4.79 0.00 -5.93
C ILE A 67 6.08 0.49 -6.60
N ARG A 68 7.15 -0.31 -6.55
CA ARG A 68 8.42 0.04 -7.18
C ARG A 68 8.29 0.16 -8.70
N ASP A 69 7.59 -0.79 -9.32
CA ASP A 69 7.42 -0.81 -10.77
C ASP A 69 6.57 0.40 -11.25
N GLU A 70 5.55 0.80 -10.49
CA GLU A 70 4.77 2.03 -10.77
C GLU A 70 5.61 3.31 -10.64
N THR A 71 6.56 3.35 -9.69
CA THR A 71 7.55 4.44 -9.62
C THR A 71 8.42 4.47 -10.88
N TRP A 72 8.89 3.30 -11.34
CA TRP A 72 9.74 3.18 -12.52
C TRP A 72 9.01 3.60 -13.80
N ASP A 73 7.75 3.20 -13.93
CA ASP A 73 6.86 3.55 -15.04
C ASP A 73 6.35 4.99 -14.95
N ASN A 74 6.68 5.71 -13.87
CA ASN A 74 6.31 7.09 -13.62
C ASN A 74 4.78 7.29 -13.47
N ASP A 75 4.04 6.28 -13.01
CA ASP A 75 2.57 6.30 -12.79
C ASP A 75 2.21 6.24 -11.28
N PHE A 76 3.19 6.41 -10.40
CA PHE A 76 3.05 6.30 -8.93
C PHE A 76 2.04 7.24 -8.27
N ASP A 77 1.68 8.36 -8.91
CA ASP A 77 0.73 9.37 -8.44
C ASP A 77 -0.73 9.03 -8.77
N TYR A 78 -0.98 7.92 -9.47
CA TYR A 78 -2.32 7.44 -9.82
C TYR A 78 -2.40 5.91 -9.76
N CYS A 79 -2.39 5.35 -8.55
CA CYS A 79 -2.41 3.90 -8.35
C CYS A 79 -3.34 3.49 -7.18
N HIS A 80 -3.87 2.26 -7.27
CA HIS A 80 -4.69 1.65 -6.21
C HIS A 80 -4.29 0.18 -6.06
N ALA A 81 -3.72 -0.16 -4.91
CA ALA A 81 -3.33 -1.51 -4.58
C ALA A 81 -4.01 -1.98 -3.28
N HIS A 82 -4.54 -3.20 -3.32
CA HIS A 82 -5.16 -3.89 -2.19
C HIS A 82 -4.35 -5.13 -1.84
N LEU A 83 -3.83 -5.21 -0.62
CA LEU A 83 -3.04 -6.33 -0.12
C LEU A 83 -3.78 -7.04 1.01
N SER A 84 -4.01 -8.34 0.88
CA SER A 84 -4.61 -9.19 1.91
C SER A 84 -3.63 -10.28 2.33
N TYR A 85 -3.04 -10.16 3.52
CA TYR A 85 -1.96 -11.05 3.96
C TYR A 85 -2.01 -11.40 5.45
N TYR A 86 -1.27 -12.45 5.83
CA TYR A 86 -1.00 -12.77 7.22
C TYR A 86 0.26 -12.07 7.71
N PRO A 87 0.19 -11.23 8.76
CA PRO A 87 1.37 -10.54 9.26
C PRO A 87 2.48 -11.51 9.70
N PRO A 88 3.77 -11.18 9.50
CA PRO A 88 4.88 -12.08 9.79
C PRO A 88 4.92 -12.59 11.23
N PHE A 89 4.47 -11.79 12.21
CA PHE A 89 4.43 -12.21 13.61
C PHE A 89 3.41 -13.32 13.88
N ILE A 90 2.34 -13.42 13.08
CA ILE A 90 1.37 -14.52 13.15
C ILE A 90 1.97 -15.77 12.54
N THR A 91 2.49 -15.66 11.32
CA THR A 91 3.11 -16.80 10.60
C THR A 91 4.25 -17.40 11.41
N LYS A 92 5.03 -16.57 12.11
CA LYS A 92 6.08 -17.02 13.06
C LYS A 92 5.50 -17.71 14.29
N GLU A 93 4.43 -17.18 14.91
CA GLU A 93 3.81 -17.76 16.11
C GLU A 93 3.18 -19.15 15.83
N VAL A 94 2.71 -19.38 14.60
CA VAL A 94 2.13 -20.67 14.19
C VAL A 94 3.10 -21.59 13.44
N HIS A 95 4.38 -21.22 13.34
CA HIS A 95 5.42 -21.95 12.62
C HIS A 95 5.03 -22.29 11.16
N GLY A 96 4.35 -21.37 10.48
CA GLY A 96 3.89 -21.54 9.09
C GLY A 96 2.69 -22.47 8.91
N ASN A 97 2.07 -22.96 9.99
CA ASN A 97 0.85 -23.77 9.91
C ASN A 97 -0.38 -22.94 10.30
N LEU A 98 -1.15 -22.51 9.31
CA LEU A 98 -2.34 -21.67 9.49
C LEU A 98 -3.44 -22.35 10.32
N ASP A 99 -3.50 -23.68 10.38
CA ASP A 99 -4.49 -24.41 11.19
C ASP A 99 -4.25 -24.23 12.71
N LYS A 100 -3.06 -23.78 13.09
CA LYS A 100 -2.69 -23.52 14.50
C LYS A 100 -2.98 -22.09 14.93
N ILE A 101 -3.59 -21.27 14.07
CA ILE A 101 -4.01 -19.92 14.42
C ILE A 101 -5.02 -20.00 15.58
N LYS A 102 -4.69 -19.33 16.68
CA LYS A 102 -5.59 -19.28 17.84
C LYS A 102 -6.76 -18.35 17.52
N PRO A 103 -7.99 -18.66 17.95
CA PRO A 103 -9.15 -17.77 17.81
C PRO A 103 -9.01 -16.43 18.54
N THR A 104 -7.97 -16.26 19.36
CA THR A 104 -7.64 -15.01 20.05
C THR A 104 -6.65 -14.14 19.26
N MET A 105 -6.13 -14.61 18.12
CA MET A 105 -5.25 -13.85 17.23
C MET A 105 -6.08 -13.03 16.24
N ASN A 106 -6.77 -12.01 16.74
CA ASN A 106 -7.59 -11.09 15.93
C ASN A 106 -7.68 -9.73 16.63
N LYS A 107 -8.51 -8.82 16.10
CA LYS A 107 -8.67 -7.46 16.65
C LYS A 107 -9.05 -7.39 18.14
N LYS A 108 -9.70 -8.42 18.69
CA LYS A 108 -10.10 -8.45 20.11
C LYS A 108 -8.89 -8.55 21.04
N SER A 109 -7.75 -9.04 20.54
CA SER A 109 -6.53 -9.17 21.33
C SER A 109 -5.71 -7.89 21.32
N ARG A 110 -5.44 -7.35 22.52
CA ARG A 110 -4.54 -6.21 22.70
C ARG A 110 -3.11 -6.51 22.25
N LYS A 111 -2.65 -7.77 22.41
CA LYS A 111 -1.34 -8.23 21.92
C LYS A 111 -1.29 -8.14 20.39
N PHE A 112 -2.33 -8.62 19.72
CA PHE A 112 -2.45 -8.57 18.26
C PHE A 112 -2.41 -7.13 17.76
N LYS A 113 -3.26 -6.24 18.30
CA LYS A 113 -3.32 -4.82 17.92
C LYS A 113 -1.96 -4.12 18.05
N ARG A 114 -1.26 -4.34 19.16
CA ARG A 114 0.07 -3.75 19.41
C ARG A 114 1.11 -4.28 18.42
N ASN A 115 1.14 -5.58 18.19
CA ASN A 115 2.11 -6.19 17.27
C ASN A 115 1.85 -5.75 15.83
N LEU A 116 0.58 -5.62 15.43
CA LEU A 116 0.20 -5.13 14.12
C LEU A 116 0.60 -3.66 13.95
N GLN A 117 0.29 -2.79 14.92
CA GLN A 117 0.72 -1.40 14.87
C GLN A 117 2.25 -1.27 14.77
N HIS A 118 2.99 -2.08 15.53
CA HIS A 118 4.45 -2.11 15.44
C HIS A 118 4.94 -2.55 14.05
N HIS A 119 4.29 -3.58 13.47
CA HIS A 119 4.61 -4.04 12.13
C HIS A 119 4.36 -2.96 11.07
N ILE A 120 3.23 -2.25 11.15
CA ILE A 120 2.90 -1.16 10.22
C ILE A 120 3.99 -0.07 10.26
N GLN A 121 4.39 0.36 11.46
CA GLN A 121 5.35 1.46 11.65
C GLN A 121 6.81 1.09 11.39
N LYS A 122 7.18 -0.19 11.51
CA LYS A 122 8.59 -0.63 11.41
C LYS A 122 8.94 -1.39 10.15
N HIS A 123 7.93 -1.87 9.42
CA HIS A 123 8.12 -2.66 8.23
C HIS A 123 7.26 -2.09 7.10
N LEU A 124 5.93 -2.15 7.21
CA LEU A 124 5.05 -1.78 6.09
C LEU A 124 5.31 -0.36 5.54
N MET A 125 5.27 0.67 6.40
CA MET A 125 5.50 2.05 5.94
C MET A 125 6.95 2.30 5.48
N PRO A 126 8.00 1.93 6.25
CA PRO A 126 9.38 2.13 5.79
C PRO A 126 9.74 1.33 4.54
N ASP A 127 9.21 0.11 4.39
CA ASP A 127 9.50 -0.74 3.23
C ASP A 127 8.79 -0.19 1.98
N MET A 128 7.57 0.37 2.12
CA MET A 128 6.89 1.13 1.06
C MET A 128 7.67 2.37 0.63
N GLU A 129 8.13 3.19 1.58
CA GLU A 129 8.95 4.39 1.31
C GLU A 129 10.24 4.04 0.54
N LYS A 130 10.89 2.93 0.94
CA LYS A 130 12.06 2.43 0.22
C LYS A 130 11.73 1.95 -1.20
N CYS A 131 10.61 1.26 -1.39
CA CYS A 131 10.20 0.75 -2.70
C CYS A 131 9.77 1.86 -3.64
N SER A 132 9.04 2.85 -3.12
CA SER A 132 8.53 3.96 -3.91
C SER A 132 9.62 4.96 -4.30
N GLY A 133 10.71 5.03 -3.54
CA GLY A 133 11.86 5.88 -3.83
C GLY A 133 11.68 7.35 -3.45
N PHE A 134 10.55 7.72 -2.84
CA PHE A 134 10.26 9.08 -2.35
C PHE A 134 9.85 9.06 -0.88
N THR A 135 9.90 10.22 -0.22
CA THR A 135 9.64 10.30 1.22
C THR A 135 8.14 10.23 1.48
N MET A 136 7.68 9.32 2.33
CA MET A 136 6.28 9.21 2.73
C MET A 136 6.13 9.65 4.19
N ASP A 137 5.46 10.77 4.44
CA ASP A 137 5.10 11.23 5.79
C ASP A 137 3.65 10.90 6.10
N PHE A 138 3.40 9.63 6.45
CA PHE A 138 2.07 9.17 6.84
C PHE A 138 1.62 9.79 8.17
N GLY A 139 0.89 10.90 8.08
CA GLY A 139 0.15 11.49 9.17
C GLY A 139 -0.93 10.52 9.67
N LYS A 140 -1.00 10.32 10.99
CA LYS A 140 -2.09 9.51 11.58
C LYS A 140 -3.39 10.31 11.54
N VAL A 141 -4.25 10.00 10.56
CA VAL A 141 -5.55 10.64 10.39
C VAL A 141 -6.58 10.13 11.40
N GLY A 142 -6.63 8.81 11.63
CA GLY A 142 -7.67 8.26 12.49
C GLY A 142 -7.59 6.77 12.76
N VAL A 143 -8.37 6.33 13.75
CA VAL A 143 -8.62 4.92 14.04
C VAL A 143 -10.12 4.73 14.17
N GLU A 144 -10.68 3.86 13.35
CA GLU A 144 -12.10 3.51 13.36
C GLU A 144 -12.27 2.10 13.89
N GLU A 145 -12.79 1.97 15.11
CA GLU A 145 -13.13 0.68 15.70
C GLU A 145 -14.63 0.43 15.54
N THR A 146 -14.99 -0.53 14.69
CA THR A 146 -16.36 -1.03 14.59
C THR A 146 -16.49 -2.32 15.41
N PRO A 147 -17.68 -2.87 15.69
CA PRO A 147 -17.82 -4.15 16.37
C PRO A 147 -17.12 -5.31 15.63
N THR A 148 -17.07 -5.27 14.30
CA THR A 148 -16.56 -6.35 13.44
C THR A 148 -15.14 -6.11 12.95
N LYS A 149 -14.73 -4.87 12.70
CA LYS A 149 -13.41 -4.52 12.16
C LYS A 149 -12.72 -3.43 12.97
N LEU A 150 -11.42 -3.29 12.79
CA LEU A 150 -10.62 -2.17 13.28
C LEU A 150 -9.82 -1.66 12.09
N LYS A 151 -9.96 -0.38 11.78
CA LYS A 151 -9.32 0.29 10.65
C LYS A 151 -8.41 1.41 11.15
N TRP A 152 -7.17 1.41 10.70
CA TRP A 152 -6.26 2.54 10.82
C TRP A 152 -6.22 3.29 9.50
N LYS A 153 -6.36 4.61 9.55
CA LYS A 153 -6.28 5.49 8.39
C LYS A 153 -5.06 6.38 8.53
N PHE A 154 -4.25 6.39 7.49
CA PHE A 154 -3.10 7.27 7.34
C PHE A 154 -3.24 8.03 6.02
N GLU A 155 -2.87 9.30 6.03
CA GLU A 155 -2.90 10.17 4.85
C GLU A 155 -1.60 10.96 4.85
N ASP A 156 -1.03 11.09 3.67
CA ASP A 156 0.13 11.92 3.41
C ASP A 156 -0.21 12.83 2.22
N ALA A 157 -0.32 14.12 2.52
CA ALA A 157 -0.49 15.18 1.53
C ALA A 157 0.69 16.17 1.60
N SER A 158 1.85 15.69 2.04
CA SER A 158 3.09 16.47 2.05
C SER A 158 3.69 16.59 0.65
N ASP A 159 4.80 17.31 0.54
CA ASP A 159 5.52 17.52 -0.73
C ASP A 159 6.37 16.28 -1.12
N HIS A 160 6.21 15.12 -0.45
CA HIS A 160 6.88 13.82 -0.69
C HIS A 160 8.42 13.83 -0.80
N GLY A 161 9.05 14.91 -0.31
CA GLY A 161 10.49 15.16 -0.42
C GLY A 161 10.94 15.95 -1.67
N PHE A 162 10.00 16.40 -2.50
CA PHE A 162 10.22 17.28 -3.65
C PHE A 162 10.06 18.75 -3.28
N THR A 163 10.59 19.65 -4.11
CA THR A 163 10.36 21.09 -3.94
C THR A 163 9.06 21.48 -4.62
N LYS A 164 8.34 22.44 -4.03
CA LYS A 164 7.09 22.98 -4.63
C LYS A 164 7.28 23.50 -6.05
N GLU A 165 8.45 24.08 -6.32
CA GLU A 165 8.84 24.56 -7.64
C GLU A 165 8.87 23.43 -8.69
N GLU A 166 9.30 22.23 -8.29
CA GLU A 166 9.34 21.05 -9.15
C GLU A 166 7.95 20.42 -9.32
N GLU A 167 7.15 20.35 -8.25
CA GLU A 167 5.77 19.88 -8.34
C GLU A 167 4.91 20.78 -9.25
N ASP A 168 5.01 22.10 -9.07
CA ASP A 168 4.30 23.10 -9.90
C ASP A 168 4.78 23.05 -11.37
N GLN A 169 6.07 22.78 -11.59
CA GLN A 169 6.64 22.67 -12.95
C GLN A 169 6.05 21.48 -13.72
N TYR A 170 5.78 20.37 -13.04
CA TYR A 170 5.25 19.15 -13.65
C TYR A 170 3.75 18.94 -13.41
N ASP A 171 3.08 19.91 -12.77
CA ASP A 171 1.66 19.88 -12.37
C ASP A 171 1.31 18.58 -11.64
N ARG A 172 2.18 18.21 -10.69
CA ARG A 172 2.20 16.87 -10.11
C ARG A 172 2.10 16.94 -8.60
N HIS A 173 0.89 17.23 -8.13
CA HIS A 173 0.52 17.13 -6.72
C HIS A 173 -0.35 15.89 -6.53
N TRP A 174 -0.06 15.11 -5.49
CA TRP A 174 -0.87 13.95 -5.13
C TRP A 174 -0.83 13.73 -3.63
N LYS A 175 -1.83 13.02 -3.13
CA LYS A 175 -1.85 12.48 -1.77
C LYS A 175 -1.78 10.97 -1.79
N LEU A 176 -1.24 10.43 -0.72
CA LEU A 176 -1.27 9.00 -0.42
C LEU A 176 -2.26 8.74 0.70
N GLU A 177 -3.12 7.74 0.49
CA GLU A 177 -4.02 7.21 1.52
C GLU A 177 -3.65 5.75 1.76
N LEU A 178 -3.43 5.41 3.04
CA LEU A 178 -3.17 4.05 3.48
C LEU A 178 -4.19 3.66 4.54
N GLU A 179 -5.01 2.66 4.22
CA GLU A 179 -5.94 2.06 5.17
C GLU A 179 -5.49 0.65 5.55
N VAL A 180 -5.31 0.39 6.83
CA VAL A 180 -5.01 -0.96 7.34
C VAL A 180 -6.18 -1.47 8.16
N THR A 181 -6.76 -2.58 7.77
CA THR A 181 -7.95 -3.16 8.38
C THR A 181 -7.68 -4.56 8.92
N CYS A 182 -8.15 -4.84 10.14
CA CYS A 182 -8.20 -6.19 10.69
C CYS A 182 -9.60 -6.53 11.22
N ASN A 183 -9.94 -7.81 11.20
CA ASN A 183 -11.27 -8.30 11.59
C ASN A 183 -11.24 -9.06 12.94
N ASN A 184 -12.41 -9.54 13.38
CA ASN A 184 -12.62 -10.27 14.63
C ASN A 184 -12.62 -11.80 14.48
N GLU A 185 -12.53 -12.32 13.26
CA GLU A 185 -12.68 -13.75 12.97
C GLU A 185 -11.33 -14.41 12.76
N ASN A 186 -10.44 -13.75 12.02
CA ASN A 186 -9.15 -14.26 11.62
C ASN A 186 -8.05 -13.18 11.77
N PRO A 187 -6.76 -13.58 11.76
CA PRO A 187 -5.64 -12.64 11.80
C PRO A 187 -5.31 -12.01 10.44
N LEU A 188 -6.19 -12.13 9.43
CA LEU A 188 -5.95 -11.54 8.12
C LEU A 188 -5.94 -10.02 8.25
N VAL A 189 -4.97 -9.40 7.57
CA VAL A 189 -4.83 -7.96 7.49
C VAL A 189 -5.03 -7.54 6.04
N GLU A 190 -5.98 -6.63 5.86
CA GLU A 190 -6.30 -5.98 4.59
C GLU A 190 -5.60 -4.62 4.60
N VAL A 191 -4.83 -4.30 3.57
CA VAL A 191 -4.16 -3.03 3.36
C VAL A 191 -4.67 -2.46 2.05
N ASP A 192 -5.14 -1.23 2.08
CA ASP A 192 -5.60 -0.49 0.90
C ASP A 192 -4.70 0.75 0.75
N TYR A 193 -3.95 0.79 -0.35
CA TYR A 193 -3.03 1.86 -0.69
C TYR A 193 -3.53 2.59 -1.93
N ARG A 194 -3.68 3.91 -1.84
CA ARG A 194 -4.15 4.76 -2.93
C ARG A 194 -3.25 5.97 -3.07
N ALA A 195 -2.81 6.23 -4.29
CA ALA A 195 -2.23 7.50 -4.69
C ALA A 195 -3.25 8.24 -5.55
N ILE A 196 -3.61 9.46 -5.13
CA ILE A 196 -4.67 10.25 -5.75
C ILE A 196 -4.11 11.65 -6.05
N PRO A 197 -4.16 12.10 -7.32
CA PRO A 197 -3.77 13.47 -7.66
C PRO A 197 -4.66 14.51 -6.98
N ILE A 198 -4.07 15.64 -6.57
CA ILE A 198 -4.76 16.80 -5.97
C ILE A 198 -4.94 17.90 -7.01
#